data_AF-A0A0V0VZ56-F1
#
_entry.id   AF-A0A0V0VZ56-F1
#
_cell.length_a   1.000
_cell.length_b   1.000
_cell.length_c   1.000
_cell.angle_alpha   90.00
_cell.angle_beta   90.00
_cell.angle_gamma   90.00
#
_symmetry.space_group_name_H-M   'P 1'
#
loop_
_entity.id
_entity.type
_entity.pdbx_description
1 polymer ?
#
loop_
_entity_poly.entity_id
_entity_poly.type
_entity_poly.pdbx_seq_one_letter_code
_entity_poly.pdbx_strand_id
1 'polypeptide(L)'
;MYPHLVNLFCSMEGLSVLNKDSYKRVLWHRRMMAISTCMTCIGVVLLAICAMTTSWAVVEILQENNSTIQLHMGVWGEWKIVANATHQTKLWIPYFPGPPPGIARLTDSELQHFHRTMAVFTTISLALMFASNGFALYSFIHHRYMYKRLTAGLMSLVAMCILVVIETLIFSVNNWKAISEEHNYTEEYLKGMSYGFSTYLAWVTFSIYIIATVVFIFGSQKQKGRNAATQEFEVEDRPFNLGRC
;
A
#
# COMPACT_ATOMS: atom_id res chain seq x y z
N MET A 1 -22.16 -7.36 13.79
CA MET A 1 -22.84 -7.58 12.49
C MET A 1 -21.95 -8.24 11.42
N TYR A 2 -20.61 -8.16 11.50
CA TYR A 2 -19.68 -8.86 10.59
C TYR A 2 -19.60 -10.42 10.64
N PRO A 3 -19.92 -11.14 11.74
CA PRO A 3 -19.71 -12.60 11.75
C PRO A 3 -20.73 -13.37 10.89
N HIS A 4 -21.88 -12.77 10.55
CA HIS A 4 -22.94 -13.47 9.82
C HIS A 4 -22.62 -13.63 8.32
N LEU A 5 -22.06 -12.60 7.68
CA LEU A 5 -21.69 -12.66 6.24
C LEU A 5 -20.51 -13.61 6.00
N VAL A 6 -19.51 -13.60 6.89
CA VAL A 6 -18.37 -14.53 6.82
C VAL A 6 -18.84 -15.98 6.98
N ASN A 7 -19.80 -16.24 7.87
CA ASN A 7 -20.36 -17.58 8.03
C ASN A 7 -21.24 -17.99 6.84
N LEU A 8 -21.95 -17.07 6.19
CA LEU A 8 -22.77 -17.36 5.01
C LEU A 8 -21.91 -17.72 3.79
N PHE A 9 -20.86 -16.95 3.51
CA PHE A 9 -19.90 -17.26 2.43
C PHE A 9 -19.05 -18.52 2.70
N CYS A 10 -18.96 -18.93 3.98
CA CYS A 10 -18.15 -20.07 4.41
C CYS A 10 -19.00 -21.32 4.72
N SER A 11 -20.33 -21.24 4.63
CA SER A 11 -21.23 -22.35 4.92
C SER A 11 -21.14 -23.39 3.79
N MET A 12 -20.79 -24.62 4.16
CA MET A 12 -20.75 -25.80 3.29
C MET A 12 -21.87 -26.77 3.69
N GLU A 13 -23.07 -26.24 3.92
CA GLU A 13 -24.26 -27.03 4.24
C GLU A 13 -24.65 -27.88 3.01
N GLY A 14 -24.30 -29.16 3.05
CA GLY A 14 -24.66 -30.15 2.02
C GLY A 14 -23.53 -31.11 1.61
N LEU A 15 -22.29 -30.88 2.04
CA LEU A 15 -21.15 -31.65 1.58
C LEU A 15 -20.84 -32.88 2.46
N SER A 16 -20.59 -34.02 1.82
CA SER A 16 -20.18 -35.26 2.48
C SER A 16 -18.79 -35.08 3.10
N VAL A 17 -18.76 -34.91 4.43
CA VAL A 17 -17.52 -34.69 5.19
C VAL A 17 -16.74 -36.00 5.28
N LEU A 18 -15.62 -36.10 4.55
CA LEU A 18 -14.77 -37.30 4.56
C LEU A 18 -13.87 -37.34 5.82
N ASN A 19 -13.41 -36.18 6.29
CA ASN A 19 -12.52 -36.06 7.45
C ASN A 19 -12.79 -34.74 8.22
N LYS A 20 -13.27 -34.84 9.47
CA LYS A 20 -13.62 -33.69 10.32
C LYS A 20 -12.43 -32.79 10.68
N ASP A 21 -11.23 -33.32 10.82
CA ASP A 21 -10.04 -32.53 11.21
C ASP A 21 -9.47 -31.75 10.02
N SER A 22 -9.56 -32.32 8.81
CA SER A 22 -9.23 -31.60 7.57
C SER A 22 -10.29 -30.53 7.27
N TYR A 23 -11.56 -30.82 7.55
CA TYR A 23 -12.66 -29.85 7.40
C TYR A 23 -12.48 -28.62 8.30
N LYS A 24 -12.21 -28.80 9.59
CA LYS A 24 -11.94 -27.68 10.52
C LYS A 24 -10.76 -26.82 10.06
N ARG A 25 -9.68 -27.46 9.55
CA ARG A 25 -8.53 -26.74 8.99
C ARG A 25 -8.93 -25.91 7.76
N VAL A 26 -9.66 -26.46 6.81
CA VAL A 26 -10.10 -25.72 5.60
C VAL A 26 -10.98 -24.52 5.97
N LEU A 27 -11.91 -24.71 6.90
CA LEU A 27 -12.81 -23.66 7.36
C LEU A 27 -12.05 -22.54 8.07
N TRP A 28 -11.04 -22.88 8.86
CA TRP A 28 -10.14 -21.91 9.48
C TRP A 28 -9.33 -21.11 8.44
N HIS A 29 -8.76 -21.78 7.43
CA HIS A 29 -8.04 -21.10 6.35
C HIS A 29 -8.94 -20.15 5.55
N ARG A 30 -10.19 -20.53 5.26
CA ARG A 30 -11.16 -19.67 4.58
C ARG A 30 -11.49 -18.42 5.39
N ARG A 31 -11.68 -18.56 6.70
CA ARG A 31 -11.91 -17.41 7.60
C ARG A 31 -10.72 -16.46 7.62
N MET A 32 -9.50 -16.99 7.71
CA MET A 32 -8.27 -16.17 7.67
C MET A 32 -8.12 -15.45 6.33
N MET A 33 -8.43 -16.10 5.20
CA MET A 33 -8.43 -15.44 3.88
C MET A 33 -9.48 -14.32 3.79
N ALA A 34 -10.70 -14.54 4.29
CA ALA A 34 -11.76 -13.53 4.28
C ALA A 34 -11.41 -12.30 5.16
N ILE A 35 -10.84 -12.54 6.35
CA ILE A 35 -10.34 -11.47 7.23
C ILE A 35 -9.22 -10.68 6.54
N SER A 36 -8.28 -11.39 5.90
CA SER A 36 -7.19 -10.80 5.13
C SER A 36 -7.72 -9.89 4.01
N THR A 37 -8.71 -10.34 3.24
CA THR A 37 -9.34 -9.52 2.18
C THR A 37 -10.02 -8.26 2.75
N CYS A 38 -10.65 -8.35 3.91
CA CYS A 38 -11.20 -7.16 4.57
C CYS A 38 -10.09 -6.18 4.98
N MET A 39 -8.97 -6.69 5.50
CA MET A 39 -7.82 -5.86 5.84
C MET A 39 -7.18 -5.21 4.61
N THR A 40 -7.06 -5.91 3.47
CA THR A 40 -6.52 -5.32 2.24
C THR A 40 -7.45 -4.26 1.66
N CYS A 41 -8.77 -4.40 1.80
CA CYS A 41 -9.71 -3.32 1.47
C CYS A 41 -9.48 -2.07 2.34
N ILE A 42 -9.24 -2.22 3.65
CA ILE A 42 -8.86 -1.10 4.52
C ILE A 42 -7.52 -0.50 4.05
N GLY A 43 -6.55 -1.34 3.70
CA GLY A 43 -5.26 -0.90 3.16
C GLY A 43 -5.38 -0.02 1.91
N VAL A 44 -6.30 -0.34 0.99
CA VAL A 44 -6.59 0.50 -0.20
C VAL A 44 -7.00 1.91 0.22
N VAL A 45 -7.91 2.01 1.20
CA VAL A 45 -8.40 3.30 1.70
C VAL A 45 -7.28 4.07 2.39
N LEU A 46 -6.45 3.40 3.19
CA LEU A 46 -5.30 4.02 3.85
C LEU A 46 -4.30 4.58 2.84
N LEU A 47 -3.93 3.81 1.81
CA LEU A 47 -3.01 4.29 0.79
C LEU A 47 -3.61 5.43 -0.05
N ALA A 48 -4.90 5.37 -0.36
CA ALA A 48 -5.60 6.46 -1.04
C ALA A 48 -5.57 7.75 -0.21
N ILE A 49 -5.82 7.67 1.09
CA ILE A 49 -5.71 8.81 2.02
C ILE A 49 -4.26 9.31 2.05
N CYS A 50 -3.26 8.42 2.11
CA CYS A 50 -1.86 8.82 2.08
C CYS A 50 -1.52 9.58 0.80
N ALA A 51 -1.95 9.07 -0.36
CA ALA A 51 -1.69 9.67 -1.66
C ALA A 51 -2.32 11.06 -1.78
N MET A 52 -3.51 11.27 -1.19
CA MET A 52 -4.19 12.57 -1.20
C MET A 52 -3.66 13.55 -0.14
N THR A 53 -3.10 13.05 0.95
CA THR A 53 -2.63 13.88 2.07
C THR A 53 -1.20 14.35 1.85
N THR A 54 -0.94 15.61 2.19
CA THR A 54 0.36 16.27 1.99
C THR A 54 1.23 16.28 3.24
N SER A 55 1.10 15.27 4.11
CA SER A 55 1.82 15.15 5.38
C SER A 55 2.81 13.99 5.37
N TRP A 56 3.60 13.85 4.30
CA TRP A 56 4.62 12.80 4.21
C TRP A 56 5.88 13.19 4.98
N ALA A 57 6.29 14.44 4.81
CA ALA A 57 7.37 15.05 5.58
C ALA A 57 7.04 16.52 5.84
N VAL A 58 7.43 16.98 7.02
CA VAL A 58 7.30 18.38 7.44
C VAL A 58 8.69 18.93 7.61
N VAL A 59 8.98 20.01 6.89
CA VAL A 59 10.23 20.76 7.00
C VAL A 59 9.92 22.12 7.60
N GLU A 60 10.60 22.45 8.69
CA GLU A 60 10.52 23.78 9.30
C GLU A 60 11.80 24.57 9.02
N ILE A 61 11.64 25.72 8.38
CA ILE A 61 12.72 26.66 8.09
C ILE A 61 12.47 27.93 8.90
N LEU A 62 13.48 28.36 9.66
CA LEU A 62 13.50 29.63 10.37
C LEU A 62 14.25 30.66 9.53
N GLN A 63 13.57 31.74 9.14
CA GLN A 63 14.19 32.90 8.51
C GLN A 63 14.70 33.89 9.58
N GLU A 64 15.77 34.63 9.28
CA GLU A 64 16.31 35.71 10.13
C GLU A 64 15.28 36.77 10.61
N ASN A 65 14.19 36.98 9.88
CA ASN A 65 13.13 37.94 10.24
C ASN A 65 12.06 37.40 11.24
N ASN A 66 12.36 36.33 11.98
CA ASN A 66 11.45 35.69 12.95
C ASN A 66 10.14 35.12 12.32
N SER A 67 10.14 34.90 11.01
CA SER A 67 9.07 34.20 10.28
C SER A 67 9.41 32.71 10.14
N THR A 68 8.45 31.83 10.47
CA THR A 68 8.61 30.39 10.29
C THR A 68 7.95 29.94 8.98
N ILE A 69 8.71 29.20 8.18
CA ILE A 69 8.20 28.57 6.95
C ILE A 69 8.05 27.08 7.25
N GLN A 70 6.81 26.60 7.24
CA GLN A 70 6.49 25.17 7.34
C GLN A 70 6.12 24.64 5.96
N LEU A 71 6.84 23.63 5.50
CA LEU A 71 6.63 22.95 4.24
C LEU A 71 6.07 21.55 4.50
N HIS A 72 4.84 21.32 4.06
CA HIS A 72 4.17 20.03 4.15
C HIS A 72 4.24 19.34 2.78
N MET A 73 5.12 18.34 2.67
CA MET A 73 5.40 17.64 1.42
C MET A 73 4.38 16.52 1.18
N GLY A 74 3.80 16.50 -0.02
CA GLY A 74 2.89 15.46 -0.51
C GLY A 74 3.44 14.71 -1.72
N VAL A 75 2.65 13.81 -2.29
CA VAL A 75 3.00 13.10 -3.53
C VAL A 75 2.79 13.98 -4.77
N TRP A 76 1.74 14.82 -4.74
CA TRP A 76 1.30 15.62 -5.89
C TRP A 76 1.77 17.08 -5.85
N GLY A 77 2.19 17.53 -4.68
CA GLY A 77 2.59 18.91 -4.41
C GLY A 77 2.83 19.12 -2.93
N GLU A 78 3.19 20.34 -2.58
CA GLU A 78 3.50 20.75 -1.23
C GLU A 78 2.70 21.99 -0.82
N TRP A 79 2.35 22.06 0.46
CA TRP A 79 1.85 23.28 1.06
C TRP A 79 2.99 24.04 1.72
N LYS A 80 3.24 25.26 1.26
CA LYS A 80 4.11 26.22 1.91
C LYS A 80 3.26 27.11 2.82
N ILE A 81 3.47 27.00 4.12
CA ILE A 81 2.85 27.85 5.13
C ILE A 81 3.91 28.82 5.61
N VAL A 82 3.76 30.10 5.29
CA VAL A 82 4.62 31.16 5.81
C VAL A 82 3.86 31.85 6.92
N ALA A 83 4.34 31.70 8.15
CA ALA A 83 3.82 32.39 9.31
C ALA A 83 4.75 33.57 9.63
N ASN A 84 4.26 34.77 9.37
CA ASN A 84 4.87 36.00 9.87
C ASN A 84 4.16 36.43 11.16
N ALA A 85 4.71 37.37 11.92
CA ALA A 85 4.20 37.76 13.24
C ALA A 85 2.71 38.17 13.28
N THR A 86 2.14 38.59 12.14
CA THR A 86 0.75 39.09 12.03
C THR A 86 -0.10 38.38 10.97
N HIS A 87 0.50 37.62 10.05
CA HIS A 87 -0.20 37.01 8.92
C HIS A 87 0.32 35.61 8.62
N GLN A 88 -0.61 34.68 8.39
CA GLN A 88 -0.32 33.34 7.87
C GLN A 88 -0.77 33.24 6.42
N THR A 89 0.17 33.01 5.51
CA THR A 89 -0.14 32.75 4.10
C THR A 89 0.09 31.28 3.78
N LYS A 90 -0.89 30.63 3.16
CA LYS A 90 -0.82 29.24 2.70
C LYS A 90 -0.76 29.23 1.18
N LEU A 91 0.32 28.71 0.62
CA LEU A 91 0.53 28.59 -0.83
C LEU A 91 0.62 27.11 -1.21
N TRP A 92 -0.16 26.70 -2.20
CA TRP A 92 -0.05 25.37 -2.81
C TRP A 92 0.94 25.41 -3.97
N ILE A 93 1.92 24.51 -3.95
CA ILE A 93 2.92 24.36 -5.02
C ILE A 93 2.75 22.97 -5.64
N PRO A 94 2.19 22.86 -6.86
CA PRO A 94 2.06 21.59 -7.55
C PRO A 94 3.39 21.13 -8.14
N TYR A 95 3.67 19.83 -8.12
CA TYR A 95 4.87 19.26 -8.75
C TYR A 95 4.72 19.02 -10.26
N PHE A 96 3.49 18.95 -10.77
CA PHE A 96 3.15 18.63 -12.16
C PHE A 96 2.28 19.74 -12.79
N PRO A 97 2.45 20.15 -14.07
CA PRO A 97 3.39 19.64 -15.10
C PRO A 97 4.86 20.10 -14.93
N GLY A 98 5.09 21.03 -14.02
CA GLY A 98 6.41 21.49 -13.58
C GLY A 98 6.24 22.58 -12.52
N PRO A 99 7.18 22.71 -11.58
CA PRO A 99 7.11 23.73 -10.53
C PRO A 99 7.20 25.14 -11.13
N PRO A 100 6.59 26.16 -10.51
CA PRO A 100 6.66 27.54 -11.01
C PRO A 100 8.12 28.03 -11.13
N PRO A 101 8.49 28.70 -12.24
CA PRO A 101 9.83 29.26 -12.41
C PRO A 101 10.02 30.40 -11.41
N GLY A 102 10.82 30.17 -10.37
CA GLY A 102 11.03 31.12 -9.28
C GLY A 102 11.48 30.50 -7.97
N ILE A 103 11.35 29.18 -7.81
CA ILE A 103 11.84 28.46 -6.63
C ILE A 103 13.06 27.62 -7.04
N ALA A 104 14.26 28.15 -6.84
CA ALA A 104 15.53 27.52 -7.22
C ALA A 104 15.61 26.04 -6.79
N ARG A 105 15.13 25.74 -5.58
CA ARG A 105 15.03 24.40 -4.98
C ARG A 105 14.27 23.37 -5.83
N LEU A 106 13.18 23.74 -6.49
CA LEU A 106 12.37 22.79 -7.26
C LEU A 106 12.85 22.66 -8.72
N THR A 107 13.84 23.47 -9.11
CA THR A 107 14.49 23.43 -10.43
C THR A 107 15.58 22.37 -10.52
N ASP A 108 16.02 21.81 -9.39
CA ASP A 108 16.98 20.70 -9.37
C ASP A 108 16.37 19.45 -10.01
N SER A 109 17.01 18.97 -11.07
CA SER A 109 16.53 17.86 -11.89
C SER A 109 16.38 16.57 -11.08
N GLU A 110 17.32 16.28 -10.17
CA GLU A 110 17.28 15.09 -9.31
C GLU A 110 16.04 15.06 -8.42
N LEU A 111 15.72 16.20 -7.79
CA LEU A 111 14.55 16.31 -6.91
C LEU A 111 13.25 16.09 -7.67
N GLN A 112 13.16 16.63 -8.88
CA GLN A 112 12.01 16.41 -9.76
C GLN A 112 11.85 14.93 -10.12
N HIS A 113 12.94 14.20 -10.35
CA HIS A 113 12.90 12.77 -10.63
C HIS A 113 12.40 11.94 -9.44
N PHE A 114 12.74 12.30 -8.20
CA PHE A 114 12.22 11.61 -7.01
C PHE A 114 10.70 11.77 -6.86
N HIS A 115 10.18 12.99 -7.00
CA HIS A 115 8.73 13.22 -6.92
C HIS A 115 7.94 12.52 -8.04
N ARG A 116 8.49 12.52 -9.27
CA ARG A 116 7.90 11.77 -10.40
C ARG A 116 7.84 10.27 -10.13
N THR A 117 8.94 9.72 -9.64
CA THR A 117 9.05 8.30 -9.29
C THR A 117 8.04 7.92 -8.21
N MET A 118 7.94 8.74 -7.15
CA MET A 118 6.98 8.54 -6.05
C MET A 118 5.52 8.51 -6.54
N ALA A 119 5.13 9.46 -7.40
CA ALA A 119 3.79 9.52 -7.96
C ALA A 119 3.46 8.31 -8.85
N VAL A 120 4.41 7.88 -9.69
CA VAL A 120 4.22 6.71 -10.57
C VAL A 120 4.09 5.41 -9.75
N PHE A 121 4.95 5.18 -8.77
CA PHE A 121 4.85 3.96 -7.95
C PHE A 121 3.61 3.95 -7.05
N THR A 122 3.16 5.12 -6.57
CA THR A 122 1.93 5.24 -5.78
C THR A 122 0.69 4.98 -6.66
N THR A 123 0.66 5.46 -7.89
CA THR A 123 -0.46 5.18 -8.83
C THR A 123 -0.48 3.71 -9.28
N ILE A 124 0.67 3.14 -9.62
CA ILE A 124 0.78 1.72 -9.99
C ILE A 124 0.35 0.81 -8.83
N SER A 125 0.82 1.09 -7.60
CA SER A 125 0.42 0.32 -6.43
C SER A 125 -1.09 0.40 -6.19
N LEU A 126 -1.70 1.58 -6.28
CA LEU A 126 -3.15 1.73 -6.15
C LEU A 126 -3.92 0.88 -7.18
N ALA A 127 -3.50 0.90 -8.45
CA ALA A 127 -4.12 0.08 -9.50
C ALA A 127 -3.99 -1.43 -9.21
N LEU A 128 -2.81 -1.86 -8.78
CA LEU A 128 -2.56 -3.26 -8.40
C LEU A 128 -3.35 -3.68 -7.15
N MET A 129 -3.56 -2.77 -6.20
CA MET A 129 -4.40 -3.03 -5.03
C MET A 129 -5.83 -3.32 -5.45
N PHE A 130 -6.41 -2.52 -6.35
CA PHE A 130 -7.76 -2.79 -6.88
C PHE A 130 -7.82 -4.14 -7.62
N ALA A 131 -6.84 -4.42 -8.49
CA ALA A 131 -6.78 -5.70 -9.20
C ALA A 131 -6.66 -6.89 -8.22
N SER A 132 -5.79 -6.79 -7.21
CA SER A 132 -5.57 -7.84 -6.21
C SER A 132 -6.82 -8.14 -5.37
N ASN A 133 -7.59 -7.11 -4.98
CA ASN A 133 -8.85 -7.29 -4.26
C ASN A 133 -9.93 -7.90 -5.16
N GLY A 134 -9.98 -7.52 -6.44
CA GLY A 134 -10.85 -8.17 -7.44
C GLY A 134 -10.57 -9.67 -7.57
N PHE A 135 -9.29 -10.05 -7.70
CA PHE A 135 -8.90 -11.46 -7.74
C PHE A 135 -9.15 -12.20 -6.43
N ALA A 136 -8.98 -11.54 -5.28
CA ALA A 136 -9.30 -12.13 -3.98
C ALA A 136 -10.80 -12.48 -3.86
N LEU A 137 -11.69 -11.56 -4.26
CA LEU A 137 -13.14 -11.81 -4.29
C LEU A 137 -13.49 -12.91 -5.30
N TYR A 138 -12.89 -12.86 -6.49
CA TYR A 138 -13.10 -13.87 -7.52
C TYR A 138 -12.66 -15.28 -7.05
N SER A 139 -11.59 -15.37 -6.25
CA SER A 139 -11.13 -16.63 -5.67
C SER A 139 -12.11 -17.27 -4.69
N PHE A 140 -13.09 -16.52 -4.14
CA PHE A 140 -14.15 -17.11 -3.32
C PHE A 140 -15.27 -17.72 -4.17
N ILE A 141 -15.50 -17.21 -5.38
CA ILE A 141 -16.52 -17.71 -6.31
C ILE A 141 -16.01 -18.96 -7.04
N HIS A 142 -14.79 -18.92 -7.56
CA HIS A 142 -14.16 -20.06 -8.21
C HIS A 142 -13.03 -20.60 -7.33
N HIS A 143 -13.24 -21.77 -6.73
CA HIS A 143 -12.32 -22.39 -5.77
C HIS A 143 -11.05 -22.98 -6.43
N ARG A 144 -10.61 -22.44 -7.56
CA ARG A 144 -9.38 -22.91 -8.21
C ARG A 144 -8.16 -22.37 -7.48
N TYR A 145 -7.27 -23.27 -7.05
CA TYR A 145 -6.03 -22.93 -6.33
C TYR A 145 -5.09 -21.97 -7.08
N MET A 146 -5.21 -21.90 -8.41
CA MET A 146 -4.40 -21.01 -9.26
C MET A 146 -4.65 -19.52 -8.95
N TYR A 147 -5.90 -19.12 -8.68
CA TYR A 147 -6.25 -17.73 -8.38
C TYR A 147 -5.74 -17.27 -7.01
N LYS A 148 -5.65 -18.18 -6.03
CA LYS A 148 -5.08 -17.90 -4.71
C LYS A 148 -3.59 -17.54 -4.80
N ARG A 149 -2.83 -18.25 -5.65
CA ARG A 149 -1.40 -17.97 -5.90
C ARG A 149 -1.19 -16.66 -6.64
N LEU A 150 -2.02 -16.40 -7.66
CA LEU A 150 -1.97 -15.15 -8.41
C LEU A 150 -2.23 -13.95 -7.49
N THR A 151 -3.26 -14.06 -6.64
CA THR A 151 -3.61 -13.03 -5.65
C THR A 151 -2.45 -12.78 -4.68
N ALA A 152 -1.82 -13.83 -4.16
CA ALA A 152 -0.66 -13.70 -3.28
C ALA A 152 0.52 -12.99 -3.99
N GLY A 153 0.79 -13.34 -5.25
CA GLY A 153 1.83 -12.69 -6.06
C GLY A 153 1.55 -11.21 -6.29
N LEU A 154 0.30 -10.85 -6.61
CA LEU A 154 -0.11 -9.45 -6.77
C LEU A 154 -0.01 -8.66 -5.46
N MET A 155 -0.45 -9.23 -4.34
CA MET A 155 -0.34 -8.60 -3.01
C MET A 155 1.13 -8.40 -2.60
N SER A 156 2.01 -9.35 -2.92
CA SER A 156 3.46 -9.21 -2.71
C SER A 156 4.06 -8.09 -3.56
N LEU A 157 3.62 -7.97 -4.81
CA LEU A 157 4.10 -6.94 -5.72
C LEU A 157 3.65 -5.55 -5.26
N VAL A 158 2.41 -5.43 -4.78
CA VAL A 158 1.92 -4.20 -4.13
C VAL A 158 2.80 -3.83 -2.93
N ALA A 159 3.12 -4.78 -2.05
CA ALA A 159 3.99 -4.53 -0.89
C ALA A 159 5.36 -3.98 -1.31
N MET A 160 5.95 -4.53 -2.37
CA MET A 160 7.21 -4.04 -2.93
C MET A 160 7.09 -2.62 -3.50
N CYS A 161 6.02 -2.32 -4.24
CA CYS A 161 5.80 -0.95 -4.73
C CYS A 161 5.67 0.07 -3.59
N ILE A 162 4.98 -0.28 -2.50
CA ILE A 162 4.85 0.59 -1.32
C ILE A 162 6.22 0.79 -0.65
N LEU A 163 7.05 -0.25 -0.55
CA LEU A 163 8.43 -0.09 -0.05
C LEU A 163 9.25 0.87 -0.91
N VAL A 164 9.18 0.74 -2.23
CA VAL A 164 9.89 1.64 -3.15
C VAL A 164 9.48 3.09 -2.91
N VAL A 165 8.19 3.36 -2.68
CA VAL A 165 7.69 4.72 -2.35
C VAL A 165 8.29 5.22 -1.03
N ILE A 166 8.33 4.38 0.01
CA ILE A 166 8.91 4.73 1.31
C ILE A 166 10.42 5.01 1.19
N GLU A 167 11.17 4.14 0.50
CA GLU A 167 12.61 4.31 0.28
C GLU A 167 12.91 5.58 -0.55
N THR A 168 12.11 5.84 -1.59
CA THR A 168 12.24 7.06 -2.40
C THR A 168 12.03 8.32 -1.56
N LEU A 169 11.07 8.29 -0.62
CA LEU A 169 10.84 9.40 0.32
C LEU A 169 12.04 9.60 1.24
N ILE A 170 12.52 8.54 1.90
CA ILE A 170 13.66 8.61 2.82
C ILE A 170 14.89 9.12 2.09
N PHE A 171 15.15 8.62 0.88
CA PHE A 171 16.26 9.07 0.05
C PHE A 171 16.12 10.55 -0.33
N SER A 172 14.94 10.99 -0.76
CA SER A 172 14.66 12.39 -1.08
C SER A 172 14.92 13.31 0.12
N VAL A 173 14.47 12.90 1.31
CA VAL A 173 14.66 13.63 2.58
C VAL A 173 16.14 13.73 2.94
N ASN A 174 16.87 12.61 2.84
CA ASN A 174 18.30 12.56 3.18
C ASN A 174 19.15 13.37 2.19
N ASN A 175 18.86 13.28 0.89
CA ASN A 175 19.55 14.08 -0.13
C ASN A 175 19.34 15.57 0.12
N TRP A 176 18.11 15.95 0.47
CA TRP A 176 17.78 17.34 0.77
C TRP A 176 18.52 17.87 2.01
N LYS A 177 18.66 17.02 3.04
CA LYS A 177 19.47 17.35 4.22
C LYS A 177 20.95 17.55 3.86
N ALA A 178 21.52 16.67 3.02
CA ALA A 178 22.91 16.76 2.59
C ALA A 178 23.19 18.03 1.76
N ILE A 179 22.32 18.36 0.81
CA ILE A 179 22.44 19.58 -0.02
C ILE A 179 22.37 20.83 0.86
N SER A 180 21.48 20.84 1.87
CA SER A 180 21.39 21.97 2.79
C SER A 180 22.64 22.15 3.64
N GLU A 181 23.33 21.07 4.02
CA GLU A 181 24.57 21.12 4.80
C GLU A 181 25.76 21.59 3.92
N GLU A 182 25.79 21.20 2.65
CA GLU A 182 26.86 21.56 1.72
C GLU A 182 26.78 23.01 1.20
N HIS A 183 25.58 23.51 0.89
CA HIS A 183 25.42 24.81 0.24
C HIS A 183 25.45 26.03 1.17
N ASN A 184 25.62 25.86 2.48
CA ASN A 184 25.79 26.95 3.45
C ASN A 184 24.81 28.13 3.18
N TYR A 185 23.51 27.82 2.96
CA TYR A 185 22.47 28.85 2.90
C TYR A 185 22.34 29.47 4.30
N THR A 186 23.18 30.47 4.56
CA THR A 186 23.43 31.08 5.88
C THR A 186 22.28 31.92 6.44
N GLU A 187 21.08 31.92 5.85
CA GLU A 187 19.93 32.69 6.37
C GLU A 187 18.68 31.86 6.70
N GLU A 188 18.68 30.55 6.40
CA GLU A 188 17.51 29.68 6.58
C GLU A 188 17.90 28.45 7.41
N TYR A 189 17.83 28.59 8.74
CA TYR A 189 18.11 27.49 9.66
C TYR A 189 17.05 26.39 9.49
N LEU A 190 17.45 25.27 8.91
CA LEU A 190 16.70 24.03 8.86
C LEU A 190 16.57 23.48 10.29
N LYS A 191 15.47 23.81 10.97
CA LYS A 191 15.26 23.49 12.39
C LYS A 191 15.04 21.99 12.62
N GLY A 192 14.53 21.31 11.59
CA GLY A 192 14.29 19.87 11.60
C GLY A 192 13.43 19.43 10.44
N MET A 193 13.72 18.22 9.95
CA MET A 193 12.85 17.51 9.02
C MET A 193 12.24 16.33 9.79
N SER A 194 10.91 16.34 9.91
CA SER A 194 10.17 15.32 10.64
C SER A 194 9.32 14.49 9.69
N TYR A 195 9.27 13.18 9.93
CA TYR A 195 8.36 12.29 9.21
C TYR A 195 6.92 12.62 9.60
N GLY A 196 6.08 12.86 8.60
CA GLY A 196 4.68 13.16 8.82
C GLY A 196 3.83 11.89 8.98
N PHE A 197 2.55 12.09 9.32
CA PHE A 197 1.60 11.02 9.58
C PHE A 197 1.42 10.04 8.40
N SER A 198 1.54 10.53 7.15
CA SER A 198 1.39 9.68 5.95
C SER A 198 2.46 8.60 5.88
N THR A 199 3.67 8.85 6.39
CA THR A 199 4.76 7.87 6.39
C THR A 199 4.46 6.70 7.32
N TYR A 200 3.88 6.96 8.49
CA TYR A 200 3.44 5.90 9.41
C TYR A 200 2.30 5.08 8.83
N LEU A 201 1.32 5.73 8.18
CA LEU A 201 0.22 5.05 7.49
C LEU A 201 0.73 4.15 6.34
N ALA A 202 1.75 4.58 5.60
CA ALA A 202 2.37 3.79 4.54
C ALA A 202 3.02 2.50 5.11
N TRP A 203 3.73 2.59 6.23
CA TRP A 203 4.30 1.43 6.94
C TRP A 203 3.23 0.44 7.45
N VAL A 204 2.11 0.96 7.96
CA VAL A 204 0.97 0.13 8.37
C VAL A 204 0.38 -0.59 7.15
N THR A 205 0.18 0.12 6.04
CA THR A 205 -0.34 -0.46 4.80
C THR A 205 0.60 -1.55 4.26
N PHE A 206 1.90 -1.30 4.26
CA PHE A 206 2.92 -2.30 3.90
C PHE A 206 2.81 -3.57 4.76
N SER A 207 2.72 -3.42 6.07
CA SER A 207 2.59 -4.54 7.02
C SER A 207 1.33 -5.38 6.74
N ILE A 208 0.20 -4.72 6.46
CA ILE A 208 -1.07 -5.39 6.11
C ILE A 208 -0.87 -6.25 4.85
N TYR A 209 -0.22 -5.73 3.81
CA TYR A 209 -0.02 -6.44 2.55
C TYR A 209 0.96 -7.62 2.66
N ILE A 210 1.99 -7.51 3.51
CA ILE A 210 2.86 -8.66 3.82
C ILE A 210 2.10 -9.76 4.54
N ILE A 211 1.35 -9.41 5.59
CA ILE A 211 0.56 -10.40 6.35
C ILE A 211 -0.45 -11.07 5.42
N ALA A 212 -1.12 -10.28 4.57
CA ALA A 212 -2.06 -10.82 3.59
C ALA A 212 -1.40 -11.79 2.62
N THR A 213 -0.23 -11.43 2.07
CA THR A 213 0.55 -12.30 1.18
C THR A 213 0.88 -13.64 1.84
N VAL A 214 1.35 -13.61 3.09
CA VAL A 214 1.69 -14.81 3.85
C VAL A 214 0.45 -15.69 4.07
N VAL A 215 -0.68 -15.09 4.47
CA VAL A 215 -1.96 -15.81 4.66
C VAL A 215 -2.43 -16.48 3.37
N PHE A 216 -2.32 -15.80 2.23
CA PHE A 216 -2.71 -16.37 0.93
C PHE A 216 -1.76 -17.46 0.44
N ILE A 217 -0.45 -17.36 0.71
CA ILE A 217 0.52 -18.41 0.40
C ILE A 217 0.22 -19.68 1.20
N PHE A 218 0.02 -19.56 2.53
CA PHE A 218 -0.32 -20.71 3.37
C PHE A 218 -1.71 -21.28 3.04
N GLY A 219 -2.69 -20.42 2.73
CA GLY A 219 -4.02 -20.84 2.27
C GLY A 219 -4.05 -21.50 0.89
N SER A 220 -2.97 -21.38 0.10
CA SER A 220 -2.86 -21.96 -1.25
C SER A 220 -2.28 -23.38 -1.29
N GLN A 221 -1.95 -23.99 -0.14
CA GLN A 221 -1.38 -25.35 -0.14
C GLN A 221 -2.31 -26.35 -0.83
N LYS A 222 -1.76 -27.08 -1.81
CA LYS A 222 -2.50 -28.05 -2.62
C LYS A 222 -2.94 -29.22 -1.74
N GLN A 223 -4.23 -29.48 -1.65
CA GLN A 223 -4.73 -30.66 -0.96
C GLN A 223 -4.68 -31.85 -1.91
N LYS A 224 -3.68 -32.73 -1.73
CA LYS A 224 -3.57 -33.99 -2.50
C LYS A 224 -4.19 -35.16 -1.74
N GLY A 225 -5.03 -35.95 -2.42
CA GLY A 225 -5.46 -37.29 -2.01
C GLY A 225 -6.21 -37.36 -0.67
N ARG A 226 -5.82 -38.30 0.21
CA ARG A 226 -6.47 -38.69 1.48
C ARG A 226 -6.67 -37.57 2.53
N ASN A 227 -6.24 -36.34 2.22
CA ASN A 227 -6.38 -35.13 3.05
C ASN A 227 -7.43 -34.13 2.52
N ALA A 228 -8.13 -34.42 1.42
CA ALA A 228 -9.21 -33.57 0.92
C ALA A 228 -10.38 -33.53 1.92
N ALA A 229 -10.86 -32.33 2.24
CA ALA A 229 -11.94 -32.15 3.23
C ALA A 229 -13.32 -32.61 2.71
N THR A 230 -13.54 -32.60 1.39
CA THR A 230 -14.78 -33.00 0.71
C THR A 230 -14.47 -33.56 -0.68
N GLN A 231 -15.33 -34.44 -1.21
CA GLN A 231 -15.15 -35.06 -2.54
C GLN A 231 -15.17 -34.05 -3.69
N GLU A 232 -15.89 -32.92 -3.56
CA GLU A 232 -15.95 -31.89 -4.59
C GLU A 232 -14.61 -31.16 -4.81
N PHE A 233 -13.85 -30.92 -3.75
CA PHE A 233 -12.50 -30.36 -3.89
C PHE A 233 -11.54 -31.33 -4.57
N GLU A 234 -11.73 -32.64 -4.40
CA GLU A 234 -10.94 -33.63 -5.11
C GLU A 234 -11.31 -33.72 -6.60
N VAL A 235 -12.58 -33.47 -6.95
CA VAL A 235 -13.06 -33.46 -8.34
C VAL A 235 -12.64 -32.17 -9.07
N GLU A 236 -12.71 -31.02 -8.41
CA GLU A 236 -12.36 -29.71 -9.01
C GLU A 236 -10.84 -29.51 -9.18
N ASP A 237 -10.01 -30.20 -8.38
CA ASP A 237 -8.54 -30.13 -8.46
C ASP A 237 -7.93 -31.13 -9.48
N ARG A 238 -8.76 -31.96 -10.13
CA ARG A 238 -8.30 -32.86 -11.19
C ARG A 238 -7.92 -32.04 -12.42
N PRO A 239 -6.81 -32.38 -13.11
CA PRO A 239 -6.52 -31.77 -14.40
C PRO A 239 -7.70 -32.04 -15.34
N PHE A 240 -8.15 -31.01 -16.05
CA PHE A 240 -9.15 -31.15 -17.12
C PHE A 240 -8.55 -32.05 -18.19
N ASN A 241 -8.91 -33.34 -18.16
CA ASN A 241 -8.64 -34.24 -19.25
C ASN A 241 -9.60 -33.84 -20.39
N LEU A 242 -9.18 -32.86 -21.20
CA LEU A 242 -9.69 -32.72 -22.56
C LEU A 242 -9.30 -34.02 -23.26
N GLY A 243 -10.23 -34.96 -23.29
CA GLY A 243 -10.03 -36.27 -23.87
C GLY A 243 -9.41 -36.13 -25.25
N ARG A 244 -8.26 -36.78 -25.43
CA ARG A 244 -8.00 -37.41 -26.72
C ARG A 244 -9.12 -38.45 -26.89
N CYS A 245 -10.03 -38.17 -27.80
CA CYS A 245 -10.90 -39.20 -28.39
C CYS A 245 -10.03 -40.28 -29.04
#